data_AF-A0A935ISA7-F1
#
_entry.id   AF-A0A935ISA7-F1
#
_cell.length_a   1.000
_cell.length_b   1.000
_cell.length_c   1.000
_cell.angle_alpha   90.00
_cell.angle_beta   90.00
_cell.angle_gamma   90.00
#
_symmetry.space_group_name_H-M   'P 1'
#
loop_
_entity.id
_entity.type
_entity.pdbx_description
1 polymer ?
#
loop_
_entity_poly.entity_id
_entity_poly.type
_entity_poly.pdbx_seq_one_letter_code
_entity_poly.pdbx_strand_id
1 'polypeptide(L)'
;MHLLENNDFSNTDIIWTAIVVGGILAGFSKVTDIKDIKKHFGFTYNNFAANILFIALLAGLFDESYMSFVYFLLISALVFYYIRYAIAEKSFLFLLLSVIYGYIALTYAFFYLLIEIGNELSFMLGLFYVIASCAAIVLFFIYYKRILGIKK
;
A
#
# COMPACT_ATOMS: atom_id res chain seq x y z
N MET A 1 -29.46 9.93 -2.22
CA MET A 1 -28.19 10.03 -2.98
C MET A 1 -27.36 11.27 -2.64
N HIS A 2 -27.88 12.23 -1.85
CA HIS A 2 -27.16 13.45 -1.43
C HIS A 2 -25.97 13.25 -0.47
N LEU A 3 -25.94 12.15 0.29
CA LEU A 3 -24.88 11.89 1.29
C LEU A 3 -23.54 11.45 0.66
N LEU A 4 -23.57 10.87 -0.55
CA LEU A 4 -22.38 10.44 -1.27
C LEU A 4 -21.78 11.59 -2.09
N GLU A 5 -22.61 12.50 -2.58
CA GLU A 5 -22.20 13.67 -3.38
C GLU A 5 -21.52 14.75 -2.52
N ASN A 6 -21.94 14.91 -1.26
CA ASN A 6 -21.32 15.85 -0.32
C ASN A 6 -20.06 15.30 0.38
N ASN A 7 -19.77 14.00 0.26
CA ASN A 7 -18.57 13.37 0.82
C ASN A 7 -17.70 12.83 -0.31
N ASP A 8 -17.19 13.74 -1.13
CA ASP A 8 -16.21 13.39 -2.15
C ASP A 8 -14.87 13.05 -1.48
N PHE A 9 -14.66 11.77 -1.21
CA PHE A 9 -13.42 11.23 -0.63
C PHE A 9 -12.23 11.29 -1.60
N SER A 10 -12.46 11.67 -2.86
CA SER A 10 -11.42 11.90 -3.87
C SER A 10 -10.89 13.34 -3.81
N ASN A 11 -11.54 14.22 -3.03
CA ASN A 11 -11.09 15.59 -2.87
C ASN A 11 -9.63 15.65 -2.39
N THR A 12 -8.80 16.37 -3.15
CA THR A 12 -7.36 16.55 -2.91
C THR A 12 -7.06 17.00 -1.47
N ASP A 13 -7.89 17.85 -0.87
CA ASP A 13 -7.73 18.32 0.52
C ASP A 13 -7.87 17.17 1.53
N ILE A 14 -8.81 16.24 1.29
CA ILE A 14 -9.01 15.07 2.15
C ILE A 14 -7.84 14.10 2.00
N ILE A 15 -7.35 13.90 0.78
CA ILE A 15 -6.17 13.06 0.50
C ILE A 15 -4.95 13.61 1.25
N TRP A 16 -4.65 14.90 1.13
CA TRP A 16 -3.53 15.52 1.85
C TRP A 16 -3.69 15.46 3.36
N THR A 17 -4.89 15.71 3.87
CA THR A 17 -5.19 15.59 5.30
C THR A 17 -4.94 14.17 5.80
N ALA A 18 -5.39 13.16 5.05
CA ALA A 18 -5.17 11.76 5.39
C ALA A 18 -3.67 11.39 5.35
N ILE A 19 -2.91 11.87 4.37
CA ILE A 19 -1.46 11.67 4.30
C ILE A 19 -0.77 12.28 5.54
N VAL A 20 -1.12 13.51 5.90
CA VAL A 20 -0.55 14.19 7.08
C VAL A 20 -0.92 13.46 8.36
N VAL A 21 -2.19 13.10 8.54
CA VAL A 21 -2.66 12.35 9.73
C VAL A 21 -1.98 10.99 9.83
N GLY A 22 -1.90 10.24 8.72
CA GLY A 22 -1.21 8.96 8.66
C GLY A 22 0.29 9.08 8.97
N GLY A 23 0.94 10.13 8.47
CA GLY A 23 2.33 10.44 8.77
C GLY A 23 2.58 10.79 10.23
N ILE A 24 1.69 11.60 10.84
CA ILE A 24 1.74 11.92 12.27
C ILE A 24 1.57 10.65 13.11
N LEU A 25 0.63 9.77 12.75
CA LEU A 25 0.43 8.50 13.46
C LEU A 25 1.65 7.57 13.34
N ALA A 26 2.25 7.45 12.15
CA ALA A 26 3.48 6.69 11.95
C ALA A 26 4.64 7.26 12.80
N GLY A 27 4.77 8.59 12.83
CA GLY A 27 5.74 9.30 13.66
C GLY A 27 5.52 9.06 15.15
N PHE A 28 4.27 9.17 15.61
CA PHE A 28 3.88 8.91 17.01
C PHE A 28 4.19 7.47 17.41
N SER A 29 3.84 6.49 16.57
CA SER A 29 4.16 5.07 16.79
C SER A 29 5.67 4.87 16.98
N LYS A 30 6.49 5.46 16.10
CA LYS A 30 7.95 5.37 16.20
C LYS A 30 8.50 6.05 17.46
N VAL A 31 7.92 7.18 17.87
CA VAL A 31 8.31 7.88 19.11
C VAL A 31 7.93 7.07 20.34
N THR A 32 6.76 6.43 20.37
CA THR A 32 6.35 5.56 21.48
C THR A 32 7.26 4.34 21.60
N ASP A 33 7.70 3.79 20.47
CA ASP A 33 8.63 2.66 20.42
C ASP A 33 10.03 3.06 20.92
N ILE A 34 10.55 4.22 20.50
CA ILE A 34 11.88 4.72 20.92
C ILE A 34 11.88 5.13 22.39
N LYS A 35 10.84 5.82 22.87
CA LYS A 35 10.80 6.38 24.22
C LYS A 35 10.33 5.39 25.29
N ASP A 36 9.99 4.16 24.91
CA ASP A 36 9.43 3.14 25.81
C ASP A 36 8.13 3.54 26.52
N ILE A 37 7.41 4.52 25.94
CA ILE A 37 6.17 5.02 26.50
C ILE A 37 5.03 4.23 25.85
N LYS A 38 4.45 3.28 26.60
CA LYS A 38 3.29 2.49 26.17
C LYS A 38 3.51 1.73 24.84
N LYS A 39 4.67 1.09 24.68
CA LYS A 39 5.03 0.25 23.50
C LYS A 39 3.93 -0.72 23.05
N HIS A 40 3.10 -1.21 23.96
CA HIS A 40 1.96 -2.07 23.63
C HIS A 40 0.99 -1.47 22.59
N PHE A 41 0.87 -0.13 22.51
CA PHE A 41 0.01 0.53 21.52
C PHE A 41 0.74 0.89 20.21
N GLY A 42 2.07 0.80 20.16
CA GLY A 42 2.87 1.11 18.98
C GLY A 42 2.42 0.34 17.75
N PHE A 43 2.12 -0.96 17.94
CA PHE A 43 1.55 -1.85 16.91
C PHE A 43 0.21 -1.32 16.35
N THR A 44 -0.71 -0.94 17.23
CA THR A 44 -2.04 -0.44 16.84
C THR A 44 -1.93 0.89 16.09
N TYR A 45 -1.12 1.83 16.59
CA TYR A 45 -0.89 3.10 15.92
C TYR A 45 -0.25 2.92 14.55
N ASN A 46 0.72 2.01 14.42
CA ASN A 46 1.37 1.74 13.15
C ASN A 46 0.41 1.07 12.16
N ASN A 47 -0.49 0.19 12.64
CA ASN A 47 -1.51 -0.43 11.79
C ASN A 47 -2.49 0.62 11.23
N PHE A 48 -2.97 1.55 12.06
CA PHE A 48 -3.80 2.65 11.58
C PHE A 48 -3.04 3.56 10.61
N ALA A 49 -1.80 3.92 10.94
CA ALA A 49 -0.96 4.73 10.06
C ALA A 49 -0.76 4.07 8.69
N ALA A 50 -0.46 2.77 8.66
CA ALA A 50 -0.29 2.00 7.43
C ALA A 50 -1.54 2.07 6.55
N ASN A 51 -2.71 1.71 7.08
CA ASN A 51 -3.95 1.71 6.32
C ASN A 51 -4.30 3.12 5.82
N ILE A 52 -4.23 4.14 6.68
CA ILE A 52 -4.55 5.52 6.31
C ILE A 52 -3.62 6.01 5.19
N LEU A 53 -2.31 5.81 5.33
CA LEU A 53 -1.34 6.20 4.32
C LEU A 53 -1.54 5.46 3.01
N PHE A 54 -1.71 4.14 3.03
CA PHE A 54 -1.91 3.35 1.81
C PHE A 54 -3.21 3.75 1.09
N ILE A 55 -4.31 3.92 1.81
CA ILE A 55 -5.60 4.31 1.22
C ILE A 55 -5.51 5.72 0.62
N ALA A 56 -4.92 6.68 1.35
CA ALA A 56 -4.79 8.05 0.86
C ALA A 56 -3.91 8.13 -0.39
N LEU A 57 -2.78 7.42 -0.40
CA LEU A 57 -1.91 7.40 -1.57
C LEU A 57 -2.54 6.67 -2.76
N LEU A 58 -3.33 5.62 -2.53
CA LEU A 58 -4.08 4.95 -3.60
C LEU A 58 -5.19 5.85 -4.17
N ALA A 59 -5.90 6.59 -3.32
CA ALA A 59 -6.87 7.57 -3.78
C ALA A 59 -6.20 8.61 -4.68
N GLY A 60 -5.05 9.15 -4.26
CA GLY A 60 -4.26 10.07 -5.09
C GLY A 60 -3.75 9.43 -6.38
N LEU A 61 -3.37 8.14 -6.35
CA LEU A 61 -2.94 7.42 -7.55
C LEU A 61 -4.07 7.32 -8.60
N PHE A 62 -5.31 7.11 -8.17
CA PHE A 62 -6.46 6.91 -9.05
C PHE A 62 -7.07 8.20 -9.60
N ASP A 63 -7.03 9.29 -8.83
CA ASP A 63 -7.71 10.54 -9.17
C ASP A 63 -6.79 11.54 -9.87
N GLU A 64 -5.54 11.67 -9.43
CA GLU A 64 -4.63 12.73 -9.87
C GLU A 64 -3.72 12.28 -11.03
N SER A 65 -4.27 12.25 -12.25
CA SER A 65 -3.57 11.71 -13.43
C SER A 65 -2.19 12.33 -13.74
N TYR A 66 -1.90 13.57 -13.31
CA TYR A 66 -0.59 14.21 -13.54
C TYR A 66 0.45 13.89 -12.46
N MET A 67 0.01 13.54 -11.25
CA MET A 67 0.85 13.19 -10.12
C MET A 67 0.88 11.68 -9.82
N SER A 68 0.18 10.85 -10.60
CA SER A 68 0.11 9.39 -10.42
C SER A 68 1.48 8.74 -10.24
N PHE A 69 2.51 9.20 -10.96
CA PHE A 69 3.87 8.69 -10.80
C PHE A 69 4.48 8.98 -9.41
N VAL A 70 4.21 10.16 -8.85
CA VAL A 70 4.67 10.54 -7.51
C VAL A 70 3.97 9.68 -6.46
N TYR A 71 2.65 9.51 -6.56
CA TYR A 71 1.89 8.64 -5.67
C TYR A 71 2.38 7.18 -5.76
N PHE A 72 2.66 6.68 -6.95
CA PHE A 72 3.21 5.34 -7.15
C PHE A 72 4.59 5.16 -6.48
N LEU A 73 5.47 6.15 -6.58
CA LEU A 73 6.77 6.13 -5.89
C LEU A 73 6.60 6.16 -4.36
N LEU A 74 5.69 6.99 -3.84
CA LEU A 74 5.40 7.06 -2.41
C LEU A 74 4.84 5.74 -1.89
N ILE A 75 3.90 5.11 -2.60
CA ILE A 75 3.38 3.78 -2.24
C ILE A 75 4.51 2.77 -2.28
N SER A 76 5.34 2.76 -3.31
CA SER A 76 6.48 1.83 -3.43
C SER A 76 7.46 1.97 -2.25
N ALA A 77 7.78 3.21 -1.85
CA ALA A 77 8.60 3.49 -0.68
C ALA A 77 7.93 2.98 0.61
N LEU A 78 6.61 3.15 0.74
CA LEU A 78 5.84 2.73 1.91
C LEU A 78 5.74 1.20 2.00
N VAL A 79 5.52 0.51 0.87
CA VAL A 79 5.58 -0.95 0.75
C VAL A 79 6.94 -1.46 1.20
N PHE A 80 8.04 -0.85 0.71
CA PHE A 80 9.38 -1.24 1.13
C PHE A 80 9.58 -1.05 2.64
N TYR A 81 9.15 0.08 3.19
CA TYR A 81 9.23 0.35 4.63
C TYR A 81 8.47 -0.70 5.45
N TYR A 82 7.20 -0.98 5.12
CA TYR A 82 6.38 -1.92 5.88
C TYR A 82 6.77 -3.39 5.67
N ILE A 83 7.36 -3.78 4.54
CA ILE A 83 7.98 -5.10 4.39
C ILE A 83 9.16 -5.23 5.36
N ARG A 84 10.03 -4.22 5.44
CA ARG A 84 11.17 -4.23 6.39
C ARG A 84 10.69 -4.26 7.83
N TYR A 85 9.66 -3.48 8.16
CA TYR A 85 9.02 -3.49 9.47
C TYR A 85 8.40 -4.86 9.79
N ALA A 86 7.68 -5.46 8.84
CA ALA A 86 7.07 -6.78 9.00
C ALA A 86 8.11 -7.87 9.27
N ILE A 87 9.27 -7.81 8.62
CA ILE A 87 10.38 -8.76 8.86
C ILE A 87 10.99 -8.53 10.26
N ALA A 88 11.19 -7.28 10.67
CA ALA A 88 11.75 -6.96 11.98
C ALA A 88 10.84 -7.42 13.14
N GLU A 89 9.54 -7.13 13.04
CA GLU A 89 8.53 -7.49 14.04
C GLU A 89 7.96 -8.91 13.84
N LYS A 90 8.41 -9.63 12.82
CA LYS A 90 7.86 -10.94 12.38
C LYS A 90 6.33 -10.92 12.23
N SER A 91 5.79 -9.78 11.81
CA SER A 91 4.36 -9.55 11.70
C SER A 91 3.86 -9.92 10.31
N PHE A 92 3.03 -10.97 10.26
CA PHE A 92 2.34 -11.35 9.03
C PHE A 92 1.40 -10.25 8.52
N LEU A 93 0.76 -9.50 9.43
CA LEU A 93 -0.23 -8.48 9.08
C LEU A 93 0.39 -7.36 8.24
N PHE A 94 1.51 -6.79 8.66
CA PHE A 94 2.17 -5.71 7.90
C PHE A 94 2.74 -6.20 6.56
N LEU A 95 3.20 -7.45 6.50
CA LEU A 95 3.63 -8.08 5.25
C LEU A 95 2.47 -8.20 4.28
N LEU A 96 1.33 -8.69 4.76
CA LEU A 96 0.09 -8.84 3.98
C LEU A 96 -0.39 -7.48 3.48
N LEU A 97 -0.45 -6.46 4.34
CA LEU A 97 -0.85 -5.10 3.97
C LEU A 97 0.02 -4.56 2.83
N SER A 98 1.33 -4.67 2.97
CA SER A 98 2.30 -4.17 1.98
C SER A 98 2.11 -4.85 0.62
N VAL A 99 1.84 -6.16 0.62
CA VAL A 99 1.65 -6.93 -0.61
C VAL A 99 0.30 -6.62 -1.25
N ILE A 100 -0.78 -6.51 -0.48
CA ILE A 100 -2.11 -6.17 -1.02
C ILE A 100 -2.10 -4.77 -1.62
N TYR A 101 -1.68 -3.76 -0.86
CA TYR A 101 -1.67 -2.37 -1.35
C TYR A 101 -0.65 -2.15 -2.46
N GLY A 102 0.52 -2.78 -2.36
CA GLY A 102 1.51 -2.76 -3.44
C GLY A 102 1.01 -3.44 -4.71
N TYR A 103 0.31 -4.57 -4.60
CA TYR A 103 -0.31 -5.25 -5.73
C TYR A 103 -1.35 -4.38 -6.43
N ILE A 104 -2.23 -3.72 -5.66
CA ILE A 104 -3.25 -2.80 -6.22
C ILE A 104 -2.56 -1.67 -7.01
N ALA A 105 -1.58 -1.00 -6.41
CA ALA A 105 -0.87 0.11 -7.04
C ALA A 105 -0.12 -0.32 -8.31
N LEU A 106 0.58 -1.48 -8.24
CA LEU A 106 1.33 -2.04 -9.37
C LEU A 106 0.39 -2.47 -10.50
N THR A 107 -0.74 -3.09 -10.16
CA THR A 107 -1.76 -3.51 -11.14
C THR A 107 -2.32 -2.29 -11.87
N TYR A 108 -2.72 -1.26 -11.12
CA TYR A 108 -3.23 -0.02 -11.70
C TYR A 108 -2.21 0.63 -12.64
N ALA A 109 -0.97 0.83 -12.18
CA ALA A 109 0.09 1.43 -12.99
C ALA A 109 0.39 0.59 -14.25
N PHE A 110 0.41 -0.74 -14.13
CA PHE A 110 0.64 -1.64 -15.25
C PHE A 110 -0.47 -1.55 -16.31
N PHE A 111 -1.74 -1.59 -15.90
CA PHE A 111 -2.86 -1.48 -16.83
C PHE A 111 -3.00 -0.07 -17.42
N TYR A 112 -2.70 0.98 -16.65
CA TYR A 112 -2.66 2.35 -17.16
C TYR A 112 -1.68 2.47 -18.34
N LEU A 113 -0.45 1.97 -18.18
CA LEU A 113 0.57 1.96 -19.25
C LEU A 113 0.15 1.10 -20.45
N LEU A 114 -0.48 -0.05 -20.21
CA LEU A 114 -0.95 -0.92 -21.31
C LEU A 114 -2.05 -0.26 -22.15
N ILE A 115 -2.98 0.45 -21.50
CA ILE A 115 -4.08 1.17 -22.15
C ILE A 115 -3.52 2.33 -22.98
N GLU A 116 -2.52 3.06 -22.47
CA GLU A 116 -1.87 4.16 -23.18
C GLU A 116 -1.19 3.71 -24.48
N ILE A 117 -0.60 2.50 -24.50
CA ILE A 117 0.04 1.92 -25.70
C ILE A 117 -1.02 1.48 -26.74
N GLY A 118 -2.16 0.94 -26.30
CA GLY A 118 -3.33 0.67 -27.16
C GLY A 118 -3.17 -0.38 -28.27
N ASN A 119 -2.19 -1.30 -28.20
CA ASN A 119 -1.93 -2.30 -29.24
C ASN A 119 -2.51 -3.70 -28.88
N GLU A 120 -2.68 -4.60 -29.86
CA GLU A 120 -3.08 -6.00 -29.64
C GLU A 120 -2.14 -6.73 -28.66
N LEU A 121 -0.84 -6.39 -28.70
CA LEU A 121 0.15 -6.90 -27.76
C LEU A 121 -0.16 -6.51 -26.31
N SER A 122 -0.75 -5.32 -26.07
CA SER A 122 -1.10 -4.86 -24.73
C SER A 122 -2.15 -5.77 -24.08
N PHE A 123 -3.12 -6.24 -24.87
CA PHE A 123 -4.15 -7.17 -24.39
C PHE A 123 -3.55 -8.53 -24.00
N MET A 124 -2.64 -9.06 -24.83
CA MET A 124 -1.94 -10.32 -24.54
C MET A 124 -1.08 -10.21 -23.28
N LEU A 125 -0.34 -9.12 -23.11
CA LEU A 125 0.45 -8.86 -21.90
C LEU A 125 -0.40 -8.74 -20.65
N GLY A 126 -1.57 -8.08 -20.74
CA GLY A 126 -2.54 -8.00 -19.64
C GLY A 126 -3.00 -9.37 -19.16
N LEU A 127 -3.29 -10.30 -20.09
CA LEU A 127 -3.68 -11.67 -19.74
C LEU A 127 -2.55 -12.43 -19.03
N PHE A 128 -1.32 -12.37 -19.55
CA PHE A 128 -0.17 -13.02 -18.91
C PHE A 128 0.13 -12.43 -17.53
N TYR A 129 -0.03 -11.11 -17.37
CA TYR A 129 0.14 -10.45 -16.08
C TYR A 129 -0.82 -11.01 -15.02
N VAL A 130 -2.10 -11.20 -15.35
CA VAL A 130 -3.11 -11.75 -14.41
C VAL A 130 -2.77 -13.18 -14.00
N ILE A 131 -2.32 -14.01 -14.93
CA ILE A 131 -1.91 -15.40 -14.64
C ILE A 131 -0.66 -15.39 -13.75
N ALA A 132 0.34 -14.58 -14.10
CA ALA A 132 1.58 -14.46 -13.35
C ALA A 132 1.36 -13.89 -11.94
N SER A 133 0.46 -12.91 -11.79
CA SER A 133 0.15 -12.30 -10.49
C SER A 133 -0.55 -13.29 -9.56
N CYS A 134 -1.49 -14.10 -10.06
CA CYS A 134 -2.09 -15.20 -9.30
C CYS A 134 -1.03 -16.19 -8.81
N ALA A 135 -0.12 -16.62 -9.70
CA ALA A 135 0.97 -17.50 -9.33
C ALA A 135 1.89 -16.86 -8.27
N ALA A 136 2.23 -15.58 -8.42
CA ALA A 136 3.06 -14.84 -7.48
C ALA A 136 2.41 -14.75 -6.08
N ILE A 137 1.10 -14.51 -6.01
CA ILE A 137 0.36 -14.47 -4.74
C ILE A 137 0.36 -15.84 -4.06
N VAL A 138 0.12 -16.93 -4.80
CA VAL A 138 0.17 -18.29 -4.24
C VAL A 138 1.57 -18.60 -3.71
N LEU A 139 2.62 -18.28 -4.47
CA LEU A 139 4.01 -18.44 -4.03
C LEU A 139 4.31 -17.61 -2.78
N PHE A 140 3.82 -16.38 -2.71
CA PHE A 140 3.94 -15.53 -1.53
C PHE A 140 3.32 -16.20 -0.28
N PHE A 141 2.12 -16.77 -0.38
CA PHE A 141 1.48 -17.50 0.72
C PHE A 141 2.19 -18.82 1.09
N ILE A 142 2.92 -19.44 0.17
CA ILE A 142 3.74 -20.62 0.48
C ILE A 142 5.02 -20.20 1.23
N TYR A 143 5.63 -19.08 0.83
CA TYR A 143 6.94 -18.66 1.32
C TYR A 143 6.92 -17.58 2.41
N TYR A 144 5.75 -17.07 2.85
CA TYR A 144 5.69 -15.97 3.82
C TYR A 144 6.47 -16.24 5.12
N LYS A 145 6.44 -17.49 5.63
CA LYS A 145 7.18 -17.86 6.86
C LYS A 145 8.69 -17.70 6.68
N ARG A 146 9.19 -18.04 5.49
CA ARG A 146 10.60 -17.86 5.11
C ARG A 146 10.94 -16.38 5.00
N ILE A 147 10.05 -15.57 4.43
CA ILE A 147 10.23 -14.12 4.31
C ILE A 147 10.31 -13.47 5.70
N LEU A 148 9.47 -13.89 6.65
CA LEU A 148 9.48 -13.39 8.03
C LEU A 148 10.59 -13.97 8.91
N GLY A 149 11.39 -14.92 8.41
CA GLY A 149 12.44 -15.57 9.20
C GLY A 149 11.92 -16.35 10.41
N ILE A 150 10.65 -16.78 10.38
CA ILE A 150 10.05 -17.61 11.44
C ILE A 150 10.50 -19.05 11.18
N LYS A 151 11.40 -19.58 12.04
CA LYS A 151 11.74 -21.01 12.03
C LYS A 151 10.50 -21.82 12.42
N LYS A 152 10.32 -22.96 11.74
CA LYS A 152 9.22 -23.92 11.96
C LYS A 152 9.01 -24.22 13.45
#